data_AF-A0A4Q2Z4G6-F1
#
_entry.id   AF-A0A4Q2Z4G6-F1
#
_cell.length_a   1.000
_cell.length_b   1.000
_cell.length_c   1.000
_cell.angle_alpha   90.00
_cell.angle_beta   90.00
_cell.angle_gamma   90.00
#
_symmetry.space_group_name_H-M   'P 1'
#
loop_
_entity.id
_entity.type
_entity.pdbx_description
1 polymer ?
#
loop_
_entity_poly.entity_id
_entity_poly.type
_entity_poly.pdbx_seq_one_letter_code
_entity_poly.pdbx_strand_id
1 'polypeptide(L)'
;MKSLLPALVLLAPVIAPADDLASALVEASQAFGELRSNVSVNGLPLTLAGKTYATGFGSHAVSEIPLSVPADAVRFSGAVGVDDEVGAGKGSVKFRILSGDAVLWESPEMKAADPPVRFDIAAPATLHRRLYLQADDLGVNEYDHADWVDLKWTKGEAIALKPAKVLKGEDFGIRASDTADQSPALRKALGALREAPGSTLKLAKGDYHFHATGALRRHFHISNHDQPTWQPTAIPLVDLRNVTIDGQGSTFIFHGLVQPVLIMDSERVTLRGIGIDYAIPHHSQGIVAKTG
;
A
#
# COMPACT_ATOMS: atom_id res chain seq x y z
N MET A 1 -36.10 -30.96 -29.54
CA MET A 1 -35.35 -30.57 -28.33
C MET A 1 -33.87 -30.66 -28.65
N LYS A 2 -33.22 -29.52 -28.96
CA LYS A 2 -31.76 -29.48 -29.20
C LYS A 2 -31.08 -29.19 -27.86
N SER A 3 -30.41 -30.21 -27.33
CA SER A 3 -29.53 -30.10 -26.17
C SER A 3 -28.32 -29.25 -26.56
N LEU A 4 -28.16 -28.10 -25.92
CA LEU A 4 -26.93 -27.30 -25.95
C LEU A 4 -26.11 -27.71 -24.72
N LEU A 5 -25.00 -28.42 -24.93
CA LEU A 5 -23.98 -28.56 -23.89
C LEU A 5 -23.34 -27.18 -23.63
N PRO A 6 -23.06 -26.80 -22.37
CA PRO A 6 -22.26 -25.62 -22.11
C PRO A 6 -20.81 -25.91 -22.48
N ALA A 7 -20.24 -25.08 -23.36
CA ALA A 7 -18.82 -25.08 -23.63
C ALA A 7 -18.08 -24.58 -22.37
N LEU A 8 -17.35 -25.47 -21.72
CA LEU A 8 -16.41 -25.13 -20.66
C LEU A 8 -15.22 -24.42 -21.31
N VAL A 9 -15.22 -23.08 -21.28
CA VAL A 9 -14.07 -22.27 -21.69
C VAL A 9 -13.02 -22.37 -20.58
N LEU A 10 -12.01 -23.21 -20.77
CA LEU A 10 -10.78 -23.14 -19.97
C LEU A 10 -10.04 -21.86 -20.39
N LEU A 11 -10.14 -20.81 -19.57
CA LEU A 11 -9.20 -19.69 -19.63
C LEU A 11 -7.85 -20.19 -19.12
N ALA A 12 -6.93 -20.51 -20.04
CA ALA A 12 -5.53 -20.67 -19.69
C ALA A 12 -5.04 -19.32 -19.12
N PRO A 13 -4.28 -19.30 -18.01
CA PRO A 13 -3.70 -18.07 -17.51
C PRO A 13 -2.71 -17.55 -18.55
N VAL A 14 -3.08 -16.47 -19.24
CA VAL A 14 -2.15 -15.72 -20.07
C VAL A 14 -1.19 -15.02 -19.12
N ILE A 15 0.04 -15.52 -19.03
CA ILE A 15 1.14 -14.87 -18.33
C ILE A 15 1.36 -13.53 -19.04
N ALA A 16 1.07 -12.42 -18.36
CA ALA A 16 1.39 -11.10 -18.88
C ALA A 16 2.93 -10.97 -19.03
N PRO A 17 3.43 -10.35 -20.11
CA PRO A 17 4.86 -10.22 -20.36
C PRO A 17 5.55 -9.35 -19.28
N ALA A 18 6.84 -9.61 -19.09
CA ALA A 18 7.72 -9.03 -18.07
C ALA A 18 7.90 -7.49 -18.11
N ASP A 19 7.38 -6.80 -19.14
CA ASP A 19 7.52 -5.34 -19.31
C ASP A 19 6.86 -4.53 -18.17
N ASP A 20 5.90 -5.12 -17.46
CA ASP A 20 5.16 -4.50 -16.35
C ASP A 20 5.92 -4.52 -15.00
N LEU A 21 6.98 -5.33 -14.91
CA LEU A 21 7.80 -5.49 -13.70
C LEU A 21 9.08 -4.64 -13.73
N ALA A 22 9.46 -4.12 -14.90
CA ALA A 22 10.70 -3.34 -15.05
C ALA A 22 10.66 -2.01 -14.28
N SER A 23 9.50 -1.35 -14.20
CA SER A 23 9.35 -0.11 -13.41
C SER A 23 9.61 -0.37 -11.92
N ALA A 24 9.21 -1.54 -11.42
CA ALA A 24 9.41 -1.92 -10.02
C ALA A 24 10.89 -1.93 -9.62
N LEU A 25 11.79 -2.34 -10.53
CA LEU A 25 13.24 -2.37 -10.28
C LEU A 25 13.84 -0.97 -10.09
N VAL A 26 13.22 0.06 -10.65
CA VAL A 26 13.69 1.45 -10.55
C VAL A 26 13.01 2.19 -9.40
N GLU A 27 11.74 1.87 -9.14
CA GLU A 27 10.88 2.60 -8.20
C GLU A 27 10.88 2.00 -6.79
N ALA A 28 11.35 0.77 -6.60
CA ALA A 28 11.37 0.11 -5.30
C ALA A 28 12.24 0.84 -4.29
N SER A 29 11.76 0.91 -3.06
CA SER A 29 12.51 1.36 -1.89
C SER A 29 12.82 0.15 -1.01
N GLN A 30 14.05 0.08 -0.49
CA GLN A 30 14.39 -0.89 0.55
C GLN A 30 15.59 -0.46 1.40
N ALA A 31 15.68 -1.03 2.60
CA ALA A 31 16.71 -0.70 3.57
C ALA A 31 18.10 -1.29 3.23
N PHE A 32 18.16 -2.38 2.46
CA PHE A 32 19.41 -3.03 2.08
C PHE A 32 19.39 -3.52 0.63
N GLY A 33 20.50 -3.30 -0.09
CA GLY A 33 20.70 -3.77 -1.46
C GLY A 33 19.77 -3.12 -2.48
N GLU A 34 19.66 -3.75 -3.65
CA GLU A 34 18.74 -3.34 -4.74
C GLU A 34 17.76 -4.47 -5.05
N LEU A 35 16.54 -4.12 -5.47
CA LEU A 35 15.54 -5.11 -5.84
C LEU A 35 16.07 -5.90 -7.04
N ARG A 36 16.00 -7.22 -6.99
CA ARG A 36 16.46 -8.07 -8.09
C ARG A 36 15.32 -8.86 -8.70
N SER A 37 15.38 -9.04 -10.01
CA SER A 37 14.44 -9.88 -10.75
C SER A 37 15.02 -11.27 -10.97
N ASN A 38 14.23 -12.30 -10.67
CA ASN A 38 14.51 -13.72 -10.91
C ASN A 38 15.73 -14.30 -10.16
N VAL A 39 16.26 -13.54 -9.20
CA VAL A 39 17.32 -13.95 -8.27
C VAL A 39 17.04 -13.31 -6.92
N SER A 40 17.56 -13.90 -5.84
CA SER A 40 17.52 -13.36 -4.48
C SER A 40 18.18 -11.99 -4.42
N VAL A 41 18.02 -11.27 -3.30
CA VAL A 41 18.68 -9.97 -3.10
C VAL A 41 20.21 -10.07 -3.18
N ASN A 42 20.80 -11.22 -2.82
CA ASN A 42 22.23 -11.49 -3.01
C ASN A 42 22.60 -11.99 -4.40
N GLY A 43 21.63 -12.30 -5.26
CA GLY A 43 21.86 -12.74 -6.64
C GLY A 43 22.02 -14.25 -6.79
N LEU A 44 21.57 -15.01 -5.79
CA LEU A 44 21.46 -16.47 -5.85
C LEU A 44 20.08 -16.85 -6.43
N PRO A 45 19.85 -18.14 -6.78
CA PRO A 45 18.52 -18.58 -7.19
C PRO A 45 17.47 -18.33 -6.10
N LEU A 46 16.28 -17.86 -6.48
CA LEU A 46 15.14 -17.71 -5.55
C LEU A 46 14.75 -19.08 -5.01
N THR A 47 14.81 -19.27 -3.70
CA THR A 47 14.56 -20.56 -3.04
C THR A 47 13.72 -20.41 -1.78
N LEU A 48 12.58 -21.11 -1.72
CA LEU A 48 11.70 -21.12 -0.54
C LEU A 48 11.39 -22.55 -0.11
N ALA A 49 11.73 -22.90 1.13
CA ALA A 49 11.50 -24.22 1.73
C ALA A 49 12.03 -25.36 0.86
N GLY A 50 13.22 -25.18 0.29
CA GLY A 50 13.91 -26.14 -0.58
C GLY A 50 13.42 -26.17 -2.03
N LYS A 51 12.45 -25.34 -2.42
CA LYS A 51 11.97 -25.24 -3.80
C LYS A 51 12.57 -24.01 -4.50
N THR A 52 13.18 -24.23 -5.65
CA THR A 52 13.66 -23.16 -6.54
C THR A 52 12.52 -22.58 -7.39
N TYR A 53 12.53 -21.26 -7.56
CA TYR A 53 11.61 -20.52 -8.40
C TYR A 53 12.35 -19.81 -9.54
N ALA A 54 11.82 -19.92 -10.75
CA ALA A 54 12.45 -19.32 -11.93
C ALA A 54 12.12 -17.83 -12.10
N THR A 55 11.03 -17.37 -11.49
CA THR A 55 10.53 -16.01 -11.66
C THR A 55 10.07 -15.40 -10.35
N GLY A 56 10.40 -14.14 -10.14
CA GLY A 56 10.01 -13.39 -8.95
C GLY A 56 10.86 -12.15 -8.71
N PHE A 57 10.70 -11.58 -7.53
CA PHE A 57 11.57 -10.55 -7.00
C PHE A 57 12.25 -11.02 -5.71
N GLY A 58 13.58 -10.87 -5.66
CA GLY A 58 14.35 -10.98 -4.43
C GLY A 58 14.58 -9.60 -3.85
N SER A 59 14.13 -9.39 -2.61
CA SER A 59 14.23 -8.12 -1.88
C SER A 59 14.79 -8.32 -0.48
N HIS A 60 14.97 -7.23 0.27
CA HIS A 60 15.28 -7.29 1.69
C HIS A 60 14.31 -6.40 2.46
N ALA A 61 13.80 -6.84 3.61
CA ALA A 61 13.04 -5.93 4.47
C ALA A 61 13.94 -4.78 4.99
N VAL A 62 13.42 -3.66 5.46
CA VAL A 62 12.14 -3.09 5.08
C VAL A 62 12.15 -2.76 3.60
N SER A 63 11.10 -3.14 2.86
CA SER A 63 10.94 -2.77 1.45
C SER A 63 9.51 -2.42 1.08
N GLU A 64 9.37 -1.59 0.04
CA GLU A 64 8.12 -1.33 -0.66
C GLU A 64 8.37 -1.29 -2.17
N ILE A 65 7.74 -2.22 -2.88
CA ILE A 65 7.93 -2.45 -4.31
C ILE A 65 6.63 -2.04 -5.02
N PRO A 66 6.58 -0.91 -5.73
CA PRO A 66 5.42 -0.52 -6.51
C PRO A 66 5.34 -1.37 -7.79
N LEU A 67 4.15 -1.93 -8.04
CA LEU A 67 3.81 -2.62 -9.27
C LEU A 67 2.78 -1.83 -10.05
N SER A 68 2.97 -1.72 -11.35
CA SER A 68 1.93 -1.27 -12.26
C SER A 68 0.89 -2.38 -12.43
N VAL A 69 -0.39 -2.01 -12.54
CA VAL A 69 -1.48 -2.96 -12.77
C VAL A 69 -1.79 -2.96 -14.27
N PRO A 70 -1.68 -4.10 -14.99
CA PRO A 70 -2.00 -4.19 -16.41
C PRO A 70 -3.45 -3.83 -16.68
N ALA A 71 -3.72 -3.15 -17.79
CA ALA A 71 -5.05 -2.60 -18.11
C ALA A 71 -6.21 -3.61 -18.14
N ASP A 72 -5.93 -4.89 -18.36
CA ASP A 72 -6.92 -5.99 -18.42
C ASP A 72 -6.88 -6.92 -17.20
N ALA A 73 -6.08 -6.59 -16.18
CA ALA A 73 -5.97 -7.38 -14.96
C ALA A 73 -7.23 -7.27 -14.08
N VAL A 74 -7.65 -8.40 -13.52
CA VAL A 74 -8.72 -8.51 -12.51
C VAL A 74 -8.24 -9.16 -11.21
N ARG A 75 -7.15 -9.93 -11.26
CA ARG A 75 -6.55 -10.57 -10.08
C ARG A 75 -5.04 -10.54 -10.14
N PHE A 76 -4.43 -10.55 -8.97
CA PHE A 76 -3.00 -10.71 -8.76
C PHE A 76 -2.75 -11.86 -7.80
N SER A 77 -1.85 -12.77 -8.16
CA SER A 77 -1.56 -13.98 -7.39
C SER A 77 -0.07 -14.30 -7.39
N GLY A 78 0.38 -15.05 -6.40
CA GLY A 78 1.78 -15.42 -6.23
C GLY A 78 2.02 -16.15 -4.92
N ALA A 79 3.29 -16.20 -4.51
CA ALA A 79 3.68 -16.67 -3.18
C ALA A 79 4.81 -15.81 -2.62
N VAL A 80 4.96 -15.86 -1.30
CA VAL A 80 6.02 -15.17 -0.58
C VAL A 80 6.72 -16.10 0.41
N GLY A 81 7.95 -15.76 0.77
CA GLY A 81 8.68 -16.38 1.87
C GLY A 81 10.04 -15.72 2.07
N VAL A 82 10.73 -16.14 3.13
CA VAL A 82 12.13 -15.75 3.36
C VAL A 82 13.03 -16.72 2.61
N ASP A 83 13.98 -16.20 1.82
CA ASP A 83 14.84 -17.01 0.94
C ASP A 83 15.71 -17.98 1.76
N ASP A 84 15.89 -19.21 1.25
CA ASP A 84 16.63 -20.26 1.95
C ASP A 84 18.12 -19.93 2.13
N GLU A 85 18.70 -19.00 1.35
CA GLU A 85 20.12 -18.63 1.40
C GLU A 85 20.56 -18.08 2.76
N VAL A 86 19.63 -17.53 3.55
CA VAL A 86 19.98 -16.98 4.86
C VAL A 86 20.17 -18.07 5.93
N GLY A 87 19.65 -19.26 5.69
CA GLY A 87 19.68 -20.41 6.59
C GLY A 87 18.43 -20.53 7.46
N ALA A 88 17.99 -21.78 7.70
CA ALA A 88 16.73 -22.11 8.36
C ALA A 88 16.52 -21.41 9.71
N GLY A 89 15.29 -20.92 9.94
CA GLY A 89 14.87 -20.25 11.17
C GLY A 89 15.37 -18.82 11.34
N LYS A 90 16.14 -18.28 10.38
CA LYS A 90 16.54 -16.87 10.35
C LYS A 90 15.55 -16.00 9.58
N GLY A 91 15.70 -14.69 9.76
CA GLY A 91 14.76 -13.70 9.27
C GLY A 91 13.45 -13.70 10.05
N SER A 92 12.75 -12.58 10.02
CA SER A 92 11.42 -12.38 10.57
C SER A 92 10.69 -11.35 9.72
N VAL A 93 10.04 -11.83 8.65
CA VAL A 93 9.41 -10.95 7.67
C VAL A 93 7.90 -11.09 7.72
N LYS A 94 7.20 -9.96 7.66
CA LYS A 94 5.77 -9.92 7.37
C LYS A 94 5.51 -9.26 6.02
N PHE A 95 4.81 -9.97 5.14
CA PHE A 95 4.50 -9.53 3.79
C PHE A 95 3.12 -8.91 3.72
N ARG A 96 2.97 -7.82 2.97
CA ARG A 96 1.67 -7.18 2.70
C ARG A 96 1.54 -6.74 1.25
N ILE A 97 0.32 -6.77 0.73
CA ILE A 97 -0.02 -6.15 -0.55
C ILE A 97 -0.99 -5.00 -0.30
N LEU A 98 -0.64 -3.79 -0.74
CA LEU A 98 -1.42 -2.58 -0.52
C LEU A 98 -1.97 -2.00 -1.83
N SER A 99 -3.17 -1.43 -1.79
CA SER A 99 -3.78 -0.67 -2.89
C SER A 99 -3.53 0.85 -2.85
N GLY A 100 -2.81 1.31 -1.83
CA GLY A 100 -2.70 2.73 -1.47
C GLY A 100 -3.46 3.09 -0.20
N ASP A 101 -4.78 2.85 -0.19
CA ASP A 101 -5.68 3.15 0.94
C ASP A 101 -5.95 1.95 1.86
N ALA A 102 -5.60 0.73 1.46
CA ALA A 102 -5.86 -0.47 2.24
C ALA A 102 -4.75 -1.51 2.09
N VAL A 103 -4.66 -2.38 3.11
CA VAL A 103 -3.96 -3.66 3.02
C VAL A 103 -4.94 -4.67 2.44
N LEU A 104 -4.66 -5.17 1.24
CA LEU A 104 -5.50 -6.15 0.53
C LEU A 104 -5.22 -7.58 1.00
N TRP A 105 -3.99 -7.84 1.44
CA TRP A 105 -3.54 -9.13 1.94
C TRP A 105 -2.33 -8.97 2.86
N GLU A 106 -2.22 -9.84 3.86
CA GLU A 106 -1.10 -9.90 4.83
C GLU A 106 -0.77 -11.37 5.13
N SER A 107 0.53 -11.69 5.26
CA SER A 107 1.02 -12.99 5.73
C SER A 107 1.10 -13.06 7.26
N PRO A 108 1.18 -14.29 7.83
CA PRO A 108 1.82 -14.47 9.13
C PRO A 108 3.25 -13.90 9.15
N GLU A 109 3.88 -13.84 10.34
CA GLU A 109 5.34 -13.74 10.41
C GLU A 109 5.95 -14.98 9.74
N MET A 110 6.95 -14.76 8.89
CA MET A 110 7.63 -15.78 8.10
C MET A 110 9.12 -15.79 8.43
N LYS A 111 9.71 -16.98 8.48
CA LYS A 111 11.16 -17.23 8.61
C LYS A 111 11.64 -18.15 7.51
N ALA A 112 12.96 -18.21 7.32
CA ALA A 112 13.56 -19.14 6.36
C ALA A 112 13.20 -20.60 6.72
N ALA A 113 12.94 -21.42 5.70
CA ALA A 113 12.40 -22.78 5.78
C ALA A 113 10.91 -22.92 6.17
N ASP A 114 10.19 -21.84 6.50
CA ASP A 114 8.74 -21.91 6.58
C ASP A 114 8.13 -22.19 5.19
N PRO A 115 7.03 -22.96 5.10
CA PRO A 115 6.35 -23.18 3.83
C PRO A 115 5.91 -21.85 3.19
N PRO A 116 6.12 -21.63 1.89
CA PRO A 116 5.76 -20.38 1.23
C PRO A 116 4.26 -20.14 1.29
N VAL A 117 3.86 -18.90 1.58
CA VAL A 117 2.44 -18.53 1.69
C VAL A 117 1.96 -18.00 0.35
N ARG A 118 0.90 -18.61 -0.18
CA ARG A 118 0.26 -18.16 -1.42
C ARG A 118 -0.73 -17.04 -1.15
N PHE A 119 -0.84 -16.13 -2.10
CA PHE A 119 -1.88 -15.11 -2.13
C PHE A 119 -2.60 -15.12 -3.48
N ASP A 120 -3.86 -14.70 -3.46
CA ASP A 120 -4.69 -14.49 -4.65
C ASP A 120 -5.74 -13.43 -4.33
N ILE A 121 -5.53 -12.22 -4.85
CA ILE A 121 -6.33 -11.03 -4.53
C ILE A 121 -7.05 -10.49 -5.76
N ALA A 122 -8.22 -9.87 -5.54
CA ALA A 122 -8.84 -9.04 -6.56
C ALA A 122 -8.02 -7.76 -6.72
N ALA A 123 -7.65 -7.45 -7.97
CA ALA A 123 -6.91 -6.25 -8.33
C ALA A 123 -7.36 -5.77 -9.72
N PRO A 124 -8.65 -5.40 -9.87
CA PRO A 124 -9.15 -4.89 -11.14
C PRO A 124 -8.45 -3.59 -11.51
N ALA A 125 -7.92 -3.54 -12.73
CA ALA A 125 -7.22 -2.38 -13.29
C ALA A 125 -8.08 -1.11 -13.32
N THR A 126 -9.41 -1.30 -13.37
CA THR A 126 -10.36 -0.19 -13.27
C THR A 126 -10.36 0.47 -11.90
N LEU A 127 -9.97 -0.21 -10.82
CA LEU A 127 -9.89 0.36 -9.47
C LEU A 127 -8.45 0.71 -9.06
N HIS A 128 -7.48 -0.08 -9.50
CA HIS A 128 -6.07 0.03 -9.10
C HIS A 128 -5.18 0.20 -10.34
N ARG A 129 -4.35 1.24 -10.38
CA ARG A 129 -3.23 1.35 -11.33
C ARG A 129 -1.92 0.92 -10.70
N ARG A 130 -1.83 0.97 -9.37
CA ARG A 130 -0.67 0.53 -8.61
C ARG A 130 -1.06 -0.46 -7.52
N LEU A 131 -0.21 -1.44 -7.29
CA LEU A 131 -0.13 -2.19 -6.03
C LEU A 131 1.24 -1.94 -5.40
N TYR A 132 1.35 -2.11 -4.08
CA TYR A 132 2.62 -1.99 -3.36
C TYR A 132 2.87 -3.28 -2.60
N LEU A 133 3.95 -3.98 -2.94
CA LEU A 133 4.40 -5.16 -2.21
C LEU A 133 5.33 -4.73 -1.10
N GLN A 134 4.98 -5.01 0.15
CA GLN A 134 5.70 -4.54 1.32
C GLN A 134 6.28 -5.72 2.11
N ALA A 135 7.56 -5.64 2.47
CA ALA A 135 8.19 -6.54 3.45
C ALA A 135 8.54 -5.74 4.72
N ASP A 136 8.04 -6.21 5.86
CA ASP A 136 8.23 -5.62 7.20
C ASP A 136 9.15 -6.48 8.04
N ASP A 137 10.15 -5.86 8.66
CA ASP A 137 11.23 -6.48 9.46
C ASP A 137 10.80 -6.82 10.90
N LEU A 138 9.58 -6.43 11.29
CA LEU A 138 9.03 -6.65 12.63
C LEU A 138 9.95 -6.13 13.75
N GLY A 139 10.81 -5.16 13.43
CA GLY A 139 11.75 -4.52 14.34
C GLY A 139 13.18 -5.08 14.35
N VAL A 140 13.48 -6.19 13.64
CA VAL A 140 14.85 -6.73 13.53
C VAL A 140 15.15 -7.09 12.08
N ASN A 141 15.97 -6.27 11.43
CA ASN A 141 16.26 -6.40 10.00
C ASN A 141 17.45 -7.33 9.68
N GLU A 142 17.63 -8.42 10.42
CA GLU A 142 18.72 -9.36 10.21
C GLU A 142 18.24 -10.56 9.39
N TYR A 143 18.87 -10.81 8.24
CA TYR A 143 18.56 -11.96 7.38
C TYR A 143 17.15 -11.93 6.76
N ASP A 144 16.55 -10.75 6.63
CA ASP A 144 15.19 -10.56 6.11
C ASP A 144 15.15 -10.54 4.57
N HIS A 145 15.76 -11.55 3.95
CA HIS A 145 15.80 -11.67 2.50
C HIS A 145 14.45 -12.19 2.04
N ALA A 146 13.65 -11.30 1.49
CA ALA A 146 12.22 -11.45 1.29
C ALA A 146 11.93 -11.65 -0.20
N ASP A 147 11.41 -12.83 -0.54
CA ASP A 147 11.15 -13.22 -1.91
C ASP A 147 9.66 -13.19 -2.26
N TRP A 148 9.35 -12.66 -3.43
CA TRP A 148 8.03 -12.63 -4.05
C TRP A 148 8.07 -13.46 -5.33
N VAL A 149 7.52 -14.67 -5.33
CA VAL A 149 7.70 -15.66 -6.40
C VAL A 149 6.41 -16.03 -7.12
N ASP A 150 6.54 -16.57 -8.33
CA ASP A 150 5.42 -17.03 -9.17
C ASP A 150 4.33 -15.94 -9.38
N LEU A 151 4.73 -14.67 -9.45
CA LEU A 151 3.84 -13.51 -9.59
C LEU A 151 3.08 -13.55 -10.92
N LYS A 152 1.74 -13.46 -10.86
CA LYS A 152 0.85 -13.62 -12.00
C LYS A 152 -0.35 -12.70 -11.94
N TRP A 153 -0.56 -11.98 -13.04
CA TRP A 153 -1.80 -11.29 -13.35
C TRP A 153 -2.79 -12.23 -14.04
N THR A 154 -4.05 -12.20 -13.61
CA THR A 154 -5.15 -12.84 -14.34
C THR A 154 -5.97 -11.78 -15.03
N LYS A 155 -6.17 -11.97 -16.34
CA LYS A 155 -6.97 -11.08 -17.18
C LYS A 155 -8.46 -11.37 -17.05
N GLY A 156 -9.30 -10.35 -17.19
CA GLY A 156 -10.73 -10.53 -17.12
C GLY A 156 -11.52 -9.30 -17.56
N GLU A 157 -12.83 -9.38 -17.39
CA GLU A 157 -13.72 -8.28 -17.72
C GLU A 157 -13.53 -7.11 -16.73
N ALA A 158 -13.43 -5.91 -17.28
CA ALA A 158 -13.30 -4.69 -16.51
C ALA A 158 -14.51 -4.48 -15.60
N ILE A 159 -14.26 -4.16 -14.33
CA ILE A 159 -15.34 -3.79 -13.41
C ILE A 159 -15.77 -2.35 -13.70
N ALA A 160 -17.06 -2.14 -13.92
CA ALA A 160 -17.62 -0.81 -14.15
C ALA A 160 -17.46 0.08 -12.91
N LEU A 161 -16.91 1.29 -13.12
CA LEU A 161 -16.85 2.33 -12.10
C LEU A 161 -18.24 2.84 -11.75
N LYS A 162 -18.43 3.21 -10.48
CA LYS A 162 -19.66 3.83 -9.99
C LYS A 162 -19.74 5.29 -10.48
N PRO A 163 -20.95 5.83 -10.70
CA PRO A 163 -21.11 7.22 -11.06
C PRO A 163 -20.62 8.14 -9.94
N ALA A 164 -20.02 9.28 -10.34
CA ALA A 164 -19.57 10.32 -9.43
C ALA A 164 -20.71 10.81 -8.53
N LYS A 165 -20.41 11.02 -7.25
CA LYS A 165 -21.38 11.51 -6.26
C LYS A 165 -20.71 12.27 -5.12
N VAL A 166 -21.53 12.90 -4.29
CA VAL A 166 -21.08 13.41 -3.00
C VAL A 166 -21.23 12.30 -1.96
N LEU A 167 -20.12 11.93 -1.35
CA LEU A 167 -20.02 11.01 -0.22
C LEU A 167 -19.97 11.84 1.08
N LYS A 168 -20.74 11.48 2.10
CA LYS A 168 -20.65 12.15 3.39
C LYS A 168 -19.69 11.39 4.30
N GLY A 169 -18.82 12.10 5.03
CA GLY A 169 -17.89 11.46 5.96
C GLY A 169 -18.58 10.60 7.03
N GLU A 170 -19.77 11.02 7.48
CA GLU A 170 -20.56 10.31 8.49
C GLU A 170 -20.96 8.89 8.05
N ASP A 171 -21.12 8.65 6.74
CA ASP A 171 -21.47 7.34 6.18
C ASP A 171 -20.35 6.30 6.38
N PHE A 172 -19.12 6.77 6.61
CA PHE A 172 -17.93 5.95 6.87
C PHE A 172 -17.51 5.92 8.34
N GLY A 173 -18.28 6.59 9.20
CA GLY A 173 -17.99 6.73 10.63
C GLY A 173 -17.03 7.87 10.97
N ILE A 174 -16.77 8.80 10.05
CA ILE A 174 -15.94 9.99 10.32
C ILE A 174 -16.78 10.98 11.15
N ARG A 175 -16.30 11.36 12.34
CA ARG A 175 -17.02 12.20 13.30
C ARG A 175 -16.25 13.48 13.60
N ALA A 176 -16.93 14.62 13.42
CA ALA A 176 -16.37 15.93 13.74
C ALA A 176 -16.29 16.12 15.26
N SER A 177 -15.21 16.76 15.72
CA SER A 177 -14.91 17.03 17.13
C SER A 177 -14.81 15.77 18.01
N ASP A 178 -14.66 14.60 17.39
CA ASP A 178 -14.27 13.37 18.05
C ASP A 178 -12.74 13.28 18.10
N THR A 179 -12.20 13.06 19.29
CA THR A 179 -10.76 12.98 19.53
C THR A 179 -10.19 11.59 19.19
N ALA A 180 -11.06 10.60 18.95
CA ALA A 180 -10.68 9.29 18.46
C ALA A 180 -10.03 9.38 17.07
N ASP A 181 -9.19 8.39 16.77
CA ASP A 181 -8.47 8.34 15.50
C ASP A 181 -9.41 8.09 14.32
N GLN A 182 -9.48 9.08 13.42
CA GLN A 182 -10.32 9.07 12.23
C GLN A 182 -9.64 8.38 11.04
N SER A 183 -8.35 8.03 11.14
CA SER A 183 -7.57 7.45 10.03
C SER A 183 -8.25 6.22 9.41
N PRO A 184 -8.74 5.22 10.18
CA PRO A 184 -9.39 4.04 9.61
C PRO A 184 -10.71 4.36 8.88
N ALA A 185 -11.51 5.27 9.42
CA ALA A 185 -12.78 5.68 8.80
C ALA A 185 -12.53 6.47 7.51
N LEU A 186 -11.53 7.36 7.51
CA LEU A 186 -11.13 8.10 6.32
C LEU A 186 -10.67 7.17 5.20
N ARG A 187 -9.86 6.14 5.49
CA ARG A 187 -9.42 5.17 4.48
C ARG A 187 -10.58 4.41 3.83
N LYS A 188 -11.61 4.03 4.59
CA LYS A 188 -12.84 3.45 4.02
C LYS A 188 -13.49 4.40 3.01
N ALA A 189 -13.50 5.70 3.30
CA ALA A 189 -14.02 6.71 2.38
C ALA A 189 -13.15 6.85 1.12
N LEU A 190 -11.81 6.74 1.24
CA LEU A 190 -10.89 6.74 0.09
C LEU A 190 -11.15 5.54 -0.84
N GLY A 191 -11.41 4.35 -0.29
CA GLY A 191 -11.82 3.18 -1.09
C GLY A 191 -13.12 3.44 -1.86
N ALA A 192 -14.11 4.10 -1.26
CA ALA A 192 -15.33 4.47 -1.97
C ALA A 192 -15.12 5.55 -3.05
N LEU A 193 -14.19 6.49 -2.84
CA LEU A 193 -13.79 7.46 -3.85
C LEU A 193 -13.10 6.79 -5.05
N ARG A 194 -12.26 5.77 -4.79
CA ARG A 194 -11.58 4.97 -5.83
C ARG A 194 -12.56 4.28 -6.77
N GLU A 195 -13.67 3.79 -6.23
CA GLU A 195 -14.74 3.16 -7.02
C GLU A 195 -15.57 4.16 -7.85
N ALA A 196 -15.53 5.45 -7.53
CA ALA A 196 -16.35 6.48 -8.16
C ALA A 196 -15.56 7.76 -8.51
N PRO A 197 -14.59 7.72 -9.46
CA PRO A 197 -13.88 8.91 -9.91
C PRO A 197 -14.83 10.05 -10.29
N GLY A 198 -14.48 11.27 -9.91
CA GLY A 198 -15.31 12.48 -9.97
C GLY A 198 -16.06 12.78 -8.66
N SER A 199 -16.00 11.90 -7.68
CA SER A 199 -16.70 12.06 -6.41
C SER A 199 -16.02 13.04 -5.46
N THR A 200 -16.83 13.61 -4.57
CA THR A 200 -16.37 14.47 -3.47
C THR A 200 -16.71 13.81 -2.13
N LEU A 201 -15.72 13.60 -1.27
CA LEU A 201 -15.93 13.32 0.14
C LEU A 201 -16.14 14.65 0.88
N LYS A 202 -17.33 14.85 1.41
CA LYS A 202 -17.73 16.04 2.16
C LYS A 202 -17.70 15.74 3.65
N LEU A 203 -16.86 16.46 4.39
CA LEU A 203 -16.75 16.38 5.84
C LEU A 203 -17.52 17.53 6.48
N ALA A 204 -18.25 17.25 7.57
CA ALA A 204 -18.89 18.31 8.34
C ALA A 204 -17.83 19.22 8.96
N LYS A 205 -18.11 20.52 9.09
CA LYS A 205 -17.16 21.44 9.73
C LYS A 205 -16.88 20.99 11.16
N GLY A 206 -15.61 20.95 11.54
CA GLY A 206 -15.14 20.62 12.88
C GLY A 206 -13.73 20.07 12.87
N ASP A 207 -13.26 19.63 14.03
CA ASP A 207 -11.90 19.12 14.20
C ASP A 207 -11.87 17.60 14.02
N TYR A 208 -10.83 17.08 13.36
CA TYR A 208 -10.67 15.66 13.09
C TYR A 208 -9.29 15.20 13.53
N HIS A 209 -9.23 14.16 14.35
CA HIS A 209 -7.99 13.70 14.97
C HIS A 209 -7.41 12.50 14.24
N PHE A 210 -6.11 12.54 13.96
CA PHE A 210 -5.38 11.47 13.28
C PHE A 210 -4.16 11.05 14.09
N HIS A 211 -3.99 9.74 14.31
CA HIS A 211 -2.95 9.17 15.16
C HIS A 211 -2.08 8.17 14.39
N ALA A 212 -0.85 7.97 14.86
CA ALA A 212 0.07 7.00 14.27
C ALA A 212 -0.46 5.55 14.34
N THR A 213 -1.27 5.23 15.36
CA THR A 213 -1.80 3.89 15.60
C THR A 213 -2.76 3.43 14.50
N GLY A 214 -3.58 4.32 13.95
CA GLY A 214 -4.44 4.00 12.83
C GLY A 214 -3.80 4.30 11.48
N ALA A 215 -2.64 4.95 11.39
CA ALA A 215 -1.98 5.28 10.13
C ALA A 215 -1.49 4.02 9.37
N LEU A 216 -1.37 4.11 8.04
CA LEU A 216 -0.71 3.06 7.26
C LEU A 216 0.80 3.21 7.37
N ARG A 217 1.51 2.13 7.72
CA ARG A 217 2.98 2.09 7.61
C ARG A 217 3.36 1.97 6.14
N ARG A 218 4.17 2.91 5.66
CA ARG A 218 4.68 2.99 4.29
C ARG A 218 6.19 3.21 4.32
N HIS A 219 6.87 2.74 3.27
CA HIS A 219 8.30 2.99 3.09
C HIS A 219 8.54 3.71 1.76
N PHE A 220 8.88 5.00 1.82
CA PHE A 220 9.08 5.84 0.65
C PHE A 220 10.07 6.96 0.97
N HIS A 221 10.53 7.68 -0.07
CA HIS A 221 11.51 8.75 0.09
C HIS A 221 10.92 10.11 -0.28
N ILE A 222 11.13 11.10 0.58
CA ILE A 222 10.70 12.50 0.34
C ILE A 222 11.95 13.36 0.19
N SER A 223 12.16 13.97 -0.97
CA SER A 223 13.30 14.87 -1.18
C SER A 223 13.41 15.92 -0.07
N ASN A 224 14.65 16.22 0.36
CA ASN A 224 14.98 17.24 1.35
C ASN A 224 14.45 17.00 2.79
N HIS A 225 13.94 15.81 3.09
CA HIS A 225 13.47 15.45 4.43
C HIS A 225 14.27 14.26 4.99
N ASP A 226 14.16 14.02 6.29
CA ASP A 226 14.65 12.79 6.90
C ASP A 226 13.95 11.57 6.28
N GLN A 227 14.67 10.45 6.22
CA GLN A 227 14.21 9.21 5.58
C GLN A 227 14.05 8.10 6.63
N PRO A 228 13.07 8.19 7.55
CA PRO A 228 12.85 7.12 8.50
C PRO A 228 12.43 5.85 7.76
N THR A 229 12.84 4.69 8.27
CA THR A 229 12.53 3.39 7.67
C THR A 229 11.03 3.18 7.51
N TRP A 230 10.22 3.60 8.49
CA TRP A 230 8.77 3.56 8.40
C TRP A 230 8.15 4.92 8.59
N GLN A 231 7.22 5.26 7.70
CA GLN A 231 6.46 6.50 7.75
C GLN A 231 4.98 6.18 8.02
N PRO A 232 4.48 6.43 9.24
CA PRO A 232 3.06 6.31 9.54
C PRO A 232 2.30 7.41 8.78
N THR A 233 1.59 6.99 7.75
CA THR A 233 0.82 7.86 6.85
C THR A 233 -0.65 7.90 7.26
N ALA A 234 -1.08 9.03 7.82
CA ALA A 234 -2.43 9.20 8.33
C ALA A 234 -3.47 9.29 7.20
N ILE A 235 -3.21 10.11 6.19
CA ILE A 235 -4.10 10.34 5.05
C ILE A 235 -3.38 9.95 3.74
N PRO A 236 -3.47 8.67 3.33
CA PRO A 236 -2.83 8.16 2.11
C PRO A 236 -3.69 8.39 0.86
N LEU A 237 -3.50 9.51 0.18
CA LEU A 237 -4.14 9.82 -1.10
C LEU A 237 -3.34 9.22 -2.25
N VAL A 238 -3.30 7.89 -2.26
CA VAL A 238 -2.43 7.08 -3.12
C VAL A 238 -3.23 6.39 -4.22
N ASP A 239 -2.78 6.50 -5.46
CA ASP A 239 -3.45 5.94 -6.65
C ASP A 239 -4.93 6.37 -6.81
N LEU A 240 -5.28 7.59 -6.42
CA LEU A 240 -6.62 8.14 -6.59
C LEU A 240 -6.72 8.94 -7.89
N ARG A 241 -7.92 8.95 -8.50
CA ARG A 241 -8.17 9.65 -9.76
C ARG A 241 -9.41 10.52 -9.68
N ASN A 242 -9.23 11.81 -9.93
CA ASN A 242 -10.33 12.79 -10.02
C ASN A 242 -11.20 12.80 -8.75
N VAL A 243 -10.62 13.04 -7.58
CA VAL A 243 -11.36 13.01 -6.30
C VAL A 243 -11.18 14.32 -5.55
N THR A 244 -12.20 14.70 -4.78
CA THR A 244 -12.14 15.87 -3.90
C THR A 244 -12.40 15.47 -2.45
N ILE A 245 -11.62 16.00 -1.51
CA ILE A 245 -11.93 16.02 -0.09
C ILE A 245 -12.26 17.47 0.28
N ASP A 246 -13.51 17.71 0.69
CA ASP A 246 -14.04 19.00 1.07
C ASP A 246 -14.25 19.05 2.59
N GLY A 247 -13.35 19.76 3.27
CA GLY A 247 -13.39 19.91 4.72
C GLY A 247 -14.35 20.99 5.23
N GLN A 248 -14.94 21.83 4.36
CA GLN A 248 -15.86 22.88 4.78
C GLN A 248 -15.33 23.82 5.91
N GLY A 249 -14.02 24.08 5.93
CA GLY A 249 -13.35 24.89 6.95
C GLY A 249 -13.03 24.12 8.24
N SER A 250 -12.89 22.79 8.16
CA SER A 250 -12.42 21.91 9.24
C SER A 250 -10.92 22.03 9.50
N THR A 251 -10.51 21.55 10.68
CA THR A 251 -9.10 21.40 11.05
C THR A 251 -8.77 19.92 11.21
N PHE A 252 -7.69 19.47 10.60
CA PHE A 252 -7.12 18.14 10.83
C PHE A 252 -6.00 18.26 11.84
N ILE A 253 -6.15 17.59 12.99
CA ILE A 253 -5.23 17.63 14.12
C ILE A 253 -4.47 16.31 14.17
N PHE A 254 -3.16 16.38 13.99
CA PHE A 254 -2.27 15.22 13.97
C PHE A 254 -1.59 15.01 15.33
N HIS A 255 -1.48 13.74 15.75
CA HIS A 255 -0.93 13.36 17.05
C HIS A 255 0.34 12.53 16.86
N GLY A 256 1.45 13.05 17.42
CA GLY A 256 2.76 12.40 17.35
C GLY A 256 3.48 12.60 16.01
N LEU A 257 4.46 11.75 15.74
CA LEU A 257 5.22 11.76 14.49
C LEU A 257 4.44 10.98 13.43
N VAL A 258 3.67 11.70 12.61
CA VAL A 258 2.91 11.14 11.49
C VAL A 258 3.14 11.97 10.24
N GLN A 259 3.19 11.30 9.08
CA GLN A 259 3.04 11.96 7.79
C GLN A 259 1.56 12.32 7.62
N PRO A 260 1.20 13.63 7.64
CA PRO A 260 -0.21 14.04 7.67
C PRO A 260 -0.96 13.59 6.41
N VAL A 261 -0.42 13.97 5.25
CA VAL A 261 -1.00 13.72 3.95
C VAL A 261 0.12 13.22 3.03
N LEU A 262 -0.13 12.11 2.35
CA LEU A 262 0.70 11.62 1.26
C LEU A 262 -0.14 11.64 -0.01
N ILE A 263 0.32 12.35 -1.04
CA ILE A 263 -0.24 12.29 -2.39
C ILE A 263 0.82 11.62 -3.27
N MET A 264 0.53 10.41 -3.74
CA MET A 264 1.47 9.61 -4.53
C MET A 264 0.72 8.81 -5.59
N ASP A 265 1.29 8.67 -6.78
CA ASP A 265 0.67 7.95 -7.92
C ASP A 265 -0.78 8.38 -8.24
N SER A 266 -1.16 9.59 -7.85
CA SER A 266 -2.52 10.10 -7.93
C SER A 266 -2.66 11.17 -9.01
N GLU A 267 -3.87 11.32 -9.55
CA GLU A 267 -4.17 12.29 -10.59
C GLU A 267 -5.43 13.09 -10.25
N ARG A 268 -5.36 14.43 -10.35
CA ARG A 268 -6.50 15.33 -10.08
C ARG A 268 -7.12 15.09 -8.70
N VAL A 269 -6.29 15.10 -7.66
CA VAL A 269 -6.72 15.05 -6.26
C VAL A 269 -6.83 16.48 -5.73
N THR A 270 -7.99 16.83 -5.15
CA THR A 270 -8.23 18.14 -4.55
C THR A 270 -8.49 18.00 -3.06
N LEU A 271 -7.75 18.72 -2.23
CA LEU A 271 -8.11 18.98 -0.83
C LEU A 271 -8.48 20.46 -0.72
N ARG A 272 -9.65 20.76 -0.15
CA ARG A 272 -10.08 22.15 0.04
C ARG A 272 -10.81 22.34 1.35
N GLY A 273 -10.70 23.55 1.90
CA GLY A 273 -11.37 23.92 3.15
C GLY A 273 -10.87 23.10 4.34
N ILE A 274 -9.58 22.81 4.40
CA ILE A 274 -8.93 22.03 5.46
C ILE A 274 -7.75 22.84 6.00
N GLY A 275 -7.73 23.08 7.30
CA GLY A 275 -6.54 23.46 8.06
C GLY A 275 -5.80 22.21 8.55
N ILE A 276 -4.48 22.29 8.69
CA ILE A 276 -3.65 21.21 9.24
C ILE A 276 -2.90 21.77 10.44
N ASP A 277 -2.95 21.06 11.56
CA ASP A 277 -2.22 21.40 12.77
C ASP A 277 -1.78 20.14 13.53
N TYR A 278 -0.86 20.29 14.48
CA TYR A 278 -0.43 19.22 15.37
C TYR A 278 -0.87 19.50 16.80
N ALA A 279 -1.35 18.46 17.50
CA ALA A 279 -1.75 18.60 18.90
C ALA A 279 -0.58 19.05 19.82
N ILE A 280 0.65 18.67 19.43
CA ILE A 280 1.89 19.16 20.04
C ILE A 280 2.81 19.59 18.89
N PRO A 281 3.28 20.84 18.85
CA PRO A 281 4.18 21.30 17.80
C PRO A 281 5.53 20.59 17.88
N HIS A 282 6.17 20.35 16.74
CA HIS A 282 7.51 19.75 16.66
C HIS A 282 8.64 20.71 17.09
N HIS A 283 8.32 21.97 17.35
CA HIS A 283 9.24 22.97 17.86
C HIS A 283 8.70 23.55 19.16
N SER A 284 9.62 24.03 20.01
CA SER A 284 9.28 24.74 21.23
C SER A 284 9.56 26.23 21.06
N GLN A 285 8.72 27.06 21.65
CA GLN A 285 8.93 28.50 21.75
C GLN A 285 8.93 28.90 23.22
N GLY A 286 9.72 29.91 23.55
CA GLY A 286 9.82 30.42 24.91
C GLY A 286 10.07 31.91 24.92
N ILE A 287 9.51 32.60 25.92
CA ILE A 287 9.80 34.01 26.17
C ILE A 287 11.11 34.08 26.97
N VAL A 288 12.10 34.82 26.47
CA VAL A 288 13.32 35.11 27.23
C VAL A 288 12.99 36.12 28.33
N ALA A 289 12.76 35.63 29.55
CA ALA A 289 12.33 36.46 30.67
C ALA A 289 13.46 37.27 31.31
N LYS A 290 14.72 36.81 31.21
CA LYS A 290 15.91 37.49 31.73
C LYS A 290 17.15 37.04 30.97
N THR A 291 18.03 37.98 30.64
CA THR A 291 19.40 37.73 30.18
C THR A 291 20.37 38.25 31.25
N GLY A 292 21.48 37.55 31.46
CA GLY A 292 22.57 37.98 32.33
C GLY A 292 23.64 38.72 31.56
#